data_AF-A0A8I0HHE7-F1
#
_entry.id   AF-A0A8I0HHE7-F1
#
_cell.length_a   1.000
_cell.length_b   1.000
_cell.length_c   1.000
_cell.angle_alpha   90.00
_cell.angle_beta   90.00
_cell.angle_gamma   90.00
#
_symmetry.space_group_name_H-M   'P 1'
#
loop_
_entity.id
_entity.type
_entity.pdbx_description
1 polymer ?
#
loop_
_entity_poly.entity_id
_entity_poly.type
_entity_poly.pdbx_seq_one_letter_code
_entity_poly.pdbx_strand_id
1 'polypeptide(L)'
;KEEYDIPDGLLELEFTENIFFENVARLNLTVDRLKRAGFHCSIDDFGAGYSSLNMLKDLSVDALKLDGGFFRFAKDDERART
;
A
#
# COMPACT_ATOMS: atom_id res chain seq x y z
N LYS A 1 11.52 -16.88 5.46
CA LYS A 1 12.13 -16.11 6.58
C LYS A 1 12.88 -17.04 7.52
N GLU A 2 12.23 -18.06 8.08
CA GLU A 2 12.87 -19.02 9.01
C GLU A 2 14.06 -19.77 8.40
N GLU A 3 13.94 -20.26 7.15
CA GLU A 3 15.03 -20.95 6.45
C GLU A 3 16.32 -20.13 6.34
N TYR A 4 16.20 -18.80 6.25
CA TYR A 4 17.31 -17.86 6.09
C TYR A 4 17.58 -17.05 7.36
N ASP A 5 16.93 -17.42 8.47
CA ASP A 5 17.02 -16.78 9.78
C ASP A 5 16.86 -15.23 9.72
N ILE A 6 15.90 -14.76 8.91
CA ILE A 6 15.67 -13.33 8.69
C ILE A 6 14.87 -12.75 9.86
N PRO A 7 15.39 -11.76 10.60
CA PRO A 7 14.65 -11.10 11.67
C PRO A 7 13.34 -10.44 11.22
N ASP A 8 12.39 -10.36 12.15
CA ASP A 8 11.16 -9.58 12.04
C ASP A 8 11.47 -8.11 11.72
N GLY A 9 10.63 -7.49 10.89
CA GLY A 9 10.75 -6.09 10.49
C GLY A 9 11.73 -5.82 9.35
N LEU A 10 12.45 -6.82 8.84
CA LEU A 10 13.36 -6.64 7.70
C LEU A 10 12.72 -6.89 6.33
N LEU A 11 11.55 -7.53 6.30
CA LEU A 11 10.85 -7.86 5.06
C LEU A 11 9.56 -7.04 4.97
N GLU A 12 9.45 -6.29 3.87
CA GLU A 12 8.23 -5.59 3.46
C GLU A 12 7.56 -6.36 2.33
N LEU A 13 6.25 -6.52 2.40
CA LEU A 13 5.42 -7.10 1.36
C LEU A 13 4.54 -6.01 0.73
N GLU A 14 4.67 -5.86 -0.58
CA GLU A 14 3.95 -4.86 -1.36
C GLU A 14 2.74 -5.48 -2.03
N PHE A 15 1.60 -4.78 -1.94
CA PHE A 15 0.36 -5.13 -2.59
C PHE A 15 -0.01 -4.06 -3.60
N THR A 16 -0.41 -4.43 -4.80
CA THR A 16 -0.87 -3.46 -5.80
C THR A 16 -2.26 -2.93 -5.45
N GLU A 17 -2.56 -1.69 -5.88
CA GLU A 17 -3.88 -1.04 -5.73
C GLU A 17 -5.07 -1.96 -6.06
N ASN A 18 -4.98 -2.77 -7.13
CA ASN A 18 -6.12 -3.53 -7.64
C ASN A 18 -6.65 -4.58 -6.64
N ILE A 19 -5.79 -5.17 -5.80
CA ILE A 19 -6.22 -6.18 -4.84
C ILE A 19 -7.17 -5.61 -3.78
N PHE A 20 -7.10 -4.30 -3.55
CA PHE A 20 -7.92 -3.60 -2.57
C PHE A 20 -9.37 -3.49 -3.03
N PHE A 21 -9.61 -3.22 -4.31
CA PHE A 21 -10.96 -3.09 -4.88
C PHE A 21 -11.74 -4.40 -4.86
N GLU A 22 -11.04 -5.53 -4.93
CA GLU A 22 -11.70 -6.83 -4.95
C GLU A 22 -12.25 -7.23 -3.56
N ASN A 23 -11.47 -7.07 -2.49
CA ASN A 23 -11.92 -7.45 -1.14
C ASN A 23 -11.07 -6.88 0.01
N VAL A 24 -11.36 -5.64 0.41
CA VAL A 24 -10.71 -4.94 1.55
C VAL A 24 -10.69 -5.75 2.84
N ALA A 25 -11.82 -6.35 3.22
CA ALA A 25 -11.93 -7.09 4.48
C ALA A 25 -11.00 -8.31 4.51
N ARG A 26 -10.92 -9.05 3.39
CA ARG A 26 -10.01 -10.19 3.26
C ARG A 26 -8.55 -9.75 3.25
N LEU A 27 -8.25 -8.62 2.59
CA LEU A 27 -6.91 -8.06 2.59
C LEU A 27 -6.46 -7.71 4.00
N ASN A 28 -7.28 -7.01 4.77
CA ASN A 28 -6.96 -6.65 6.16
C ASN A 28 -6.70 -7.88 7.03
N LEU A 29 -7.54 -8.92 6.93
CA LEU A 29 -7.31 -10.17 7.66
C LEU A 29 -5.97 -10.82 7.29
N THR A 30 -5.56 -10.71 6.03
CA THR A 30 -4.29 -11.25 5.54
C THR A 30 -3.11 -10.41 6.03
N VAL A 31 -3.19 -9.09 5.87
CA VAL A 31 -2.20 -8.11 6.35
C VAL A 31 -1.99 -8.27 7.86
N ASP A 32 -3.05 -8.38 8.65
CA ASP A 32 -2.94 -8.57 10.10
C ASP A 32 -2.19 -9.87 10.46
N ARG A 33 -2.37 -10.95 9.67
CA ARG A 33 -1.64 -12.21 9.86
C ARG A 33 -0.17 -12.05 9.50
N LEU A 34 0.14 -11.36 8.39
CA LEU A 34 1.51 -11.12 7.96
C LEU A 34 2.26 -10.22 8.94
N LYS A 35 1.62 -9.16 9.43
CA LYS A 35 2.17 -8.28 10.46
C LYS A 35 2.45 -9.02 11.75
N ARG A 36 1.54 -9.89 12.20
CA ARG A 36 1.79 -10.78 13.35
C ARG A 36 2.94 -11.77 13.13
N ALA A 37 3.26 -12.11 11.88
CA ALA A 37 4.41 -12.94 11.52
C ALA A 37 5.71 -12.13 11.33
N GLY A 38 5.69 -10.81 11.61
CA GLY A 38 6.85 -9.94 11.58
C GLY A 38 7.18 -9.33 10.22
N PHE A 39 6.22 -9.32 9.28
CA PHE A 39 6.37 -8.61 8.01
C PHE A 39 5.83 -7.19 8.11
N HIS A 40 6.45 -6.26 7.40
CA HIS A 40 5.83 -5.00 7.04
C HIS A 40 4.95 -5.20 5.81
N CYS A 41 3.88 -4.43 5.71
CA CYS A 41 2.98 -4.47 4.55
C CYS A 41 2.75 -3.07 4.02
N SER A 42 2.81 -2.90 2.70
CA SER A 42 2.53 -1.64 2.04
C SER A 42 1.63 -1.79 0.82
N ILE A 43 0.92 -0.72 0.47
CA ILE A 43 0.24 -0.61 -0.82
C ILE A 43 1.15 0.14 -1.80
N ASP A 44 1.29 -0.39 -3.02
CA ASP A 44 2.08 0.19 -4.11
C ASP A 44 1.20 0.74 -5.24
N ASP A 45 1.76 1.66 -6.03
CA ASP A 45 1.12 2.36 -7.16
C ASP A 45 -0.22 3.04 -6.82
N PHE A 46 -0.39 3.52 -5.59
CA PHE A 46 -1.63 4.18 -5.19
C PHE A 46 -1.84 5.47 -5.99
N GLY A 47 -2.96 5.54 -6.71
CA GLY A 47 -3.33 6.71 -7.51
C GLY A 47 -3.10 6.56 -9.01
N ALA A 48 -2.58 5.41 -9.47
CA ALA A 48 -2.46 5.11 -10.90
C ALA A 48 -3.82 4.74 -11.55
N GLY A 49 -4.83 4.38 -10.75
CA GLY A 49 -6.16 3.93 -11.20
C GLY A 49 -7.35 4.56 -10.45
N TYR A 50 -8.29 3.72 -10.01
CA TYR A 50 -9.58 4.13 -9.39
C TYR A 50 -9.48 4.40 -7.88
N SER A 51 -8.30 4.78 -7.38
CA SER A 51 -8.05 5.03 -5.96
C SER A 51 -8.96 6.10 -5.35
N SER A 52 -9.76 5.72 -4.35
CA SER A 52 -10.50 6.66 -3.50
C SER A 52 -9.78 6.84 -2.17
N LEU A 53 -9.47 8.09 -1.78
CA LEU A 53 -8.92 8.38 -0.45
C LEU A 53 -9.81 7.86 0.70
N ASN A 54 -11.11 7.69 0.45
CA ASN A 54 -12.05 7.13 1.42
C ASN A 54 -11.74 5.67 1.79
N MET A 55 -10.97 4.97 0.97
CA MET A 55 -10.50 3.61 1.22
C MET A 55 -9.36 3.55 2.24
N LEU A 56 -8.61 4.64 2.40
CA LEU A 56 -7.48 4.69 3.34
C LEU A 56 -7.90 4.48 4.80
N LYS A 57 -9.14 4.85 5.13
CA LYS A 57 -9.69 4.66 6.49
C LYS A 57 -9.80 3.19 6.88
N ASP A 58 -9.89 2.31 5.90
CA ASP A 58 -10.12 0.88 6.08
C ASP A 58 -8.83 0.07 5.85
N LEU A 59 -7.67 0.71 5.66
CA LEU A 59 -6.39 0.04 5.39
C LEU A 59 -5.60 -0.26 6.67
N SER A 60 -5.24 -1.53 6.87
CA SER A 60 -4.37 -1.97 8.00
C SER A 60 -2.86 -2.00 7.67
N VAL A 61 -2.42 -1.46 6.52
CA VAL A 61 -1.02 -1.48 6.08
C VAL A 61 -0.14 -0.48 6.85
N ASP A 62 1.18 -0.70 6.82
CA ASP A 62 2.17 0.17 7.47
C ASP A 62 2.55 1.37 6.62
N ALA A 63 2.54 1.21 5.29
CA ALA A 63 2.92 2.25 4.35
C ALA A 63 2.02 2.29 3.11
N LEU A 64 1.89 3.48 2.53
CA LEU A 64 1.22 3.75 1.27
C LEU A 64 2.23 4.41 0.34
N LYS A 65 2.50 3.79 -0.81
CA LYS A 65 3.40 4.31 -1.84
C LYS A 65 2.55 4.93 -2.95
N LEU A 66 2.78 6.22 -3.21
CA LEU A 66 2.07 6.98 -4.23
C LEU A 66 2.72 6.74 -5.59
N ASP A 67 1.89 6.56 -6.63
CA ASP A 67 2.40 6.41 -7.99
C ASP A 67 3.27 7.61 -8.39
N GLY A 68 4.41 7.33 -9.02
CA GLY A 68 5.37 8.35 -9.43
C GLY A 68 4.81 9.32 -10.48
N GLY A 69 3.76 8.96 -11.21
CA GLY A 69 3.02 9.86 -12.09
C GLY A 69 2.43 11.06 -11.35
N PHE A 70 1.98 10.87 -10.09
CA PHE A 70 1.44 11.95 -9.25
C PHE A 70 2.39 13.15 -9.12
N PHE A 71 3.69 12.87 -9.01
CA PHE A 71 4.73 13.90 -8.86
C PHE A 71 5.29 14.44 -10.18
N ARG A 72 5.07 13.74 -11.31
CA ARG A 72 5.57 14.17 -12.62
C ARG A 72 4.77 15.34 -13.20
N PHE A 73 3.47 15.42 -12.92
CA PHE A 73 2.61 16.50 -13.42
C PHE A 73 2.58 17.74 -12.52
N ALA A 74 3.04 17.65 -11.28
CA ALA A 74 3.02 18.75 -10.32
C ALA A 74 3.85 19.99 -10.72
N LYS A 75 4.69 19.90 -11.75
CA LYS A 75 5.48 21.03 -12.25
C LYS A 75 4.79 21.87 -13.32
N ASP A 76 3.78 21.35 -14.03
CA ASP A 76 3.14 22.06 -15.16
C ASP A 76 1.60 22.08 -15.12
N ASP A 77 0.97 21.55 -14.07
CA ASP A 77 -0.50 21.45 -14.00
C ASP A 77 -1.12 22.54 -13.09
N GLU A 78 -1.95 23.43 -13.67
CA GLU A 78 -2.66 24.49 -12.94
C GLU A 78 -3.56 23.95 -11.82
N ARG A 79 -3.95 22.66 -11.88
CA ARG A 79 -4.77 22.00 -10.85
C ARG A 79 -4.03 21.73 -9.53
N ALA A 80 -2.70 21.72 -9.52
CA ALA A 80 -1.91 21.51 -8.30
C ALA A 80 -1.89 22.74 -7.36
N ARG A 81 -2.57 23.84 -7.73
CA ARG A 81 -2.59 25.11 -7.00
C ARG A 81 -3.86 25.38 -6.19
N THR A 82 -4.76 24.41 -6.04
CA THR A 82 -6.01 24.59 -5.27
C THR A 82 -5.95 23.88 -3.92
#